data_AF-A0A923IBD8-F1
#
_entry.id   AF-A0A923IBD8-F1
#
_cell.length_a   1.000
_cell.length_b   1.000
_cell.length_c   1.000
_cell.angle_alpha   90.00
_cell.angle_beta   90.00
_cell.angle_gamma   90.00
#
_symmetry.space_group_name_H-M   'P 1'
#
loop_
_entity.id
_entity.type
_entity.pdbx_description
1 polymer ?
#
loop_
_entity_poly.entity_id
_entity_poly.type
_entity_poly.pdbx_seq_one_letter_code
_entity_poly.pdbx_strand_id
1 'polypeptide(L)'
;MNRPPALTPWPLRDLLGRAVVELDARGAIFDLPAGKWHRPPDGVDLADTVGGHVVGTPLGPAAGPHTQLAQNLALSWLAGARTLELKTVQVLDELEIPRPCIDMAAEGYNVEWSQELRLDESLSEYAKAALLIAVLRAWEPVRAAVGEPGGHVFELSCGYDLAGVRSAPMAAFLDRLGDARTAVDAQRREVPRPLAALRDVEVPARLCTGATLSTFHGCPPGEIEDIVRHLMTRHGLDVTVKLNPTLLGPDAVAAILHDRLGYHDAALVPQAFAEDLVMDRALELVARLADFARAQGRRFGVKLTNTLVVANDRGRLPGERAYLSGAPLHVLAATLLAELDARLPGRLALAGRPGGEVPVSFSAGIERGNAAEAVALGLGPVTVCSDLLKPGGYGRLSGMLRRLGDEMRAAGCADLAAWRA
;
A
#
# COMPACT_ATOMS: atom_id res chain seq x y z
N MET A 1 18.72 -26.20 14.80
CA MET A 1 17.45 -25.70 14.22
C MET A 1 17.80 -24.91 12.98
N ASN A 2 17.33 -25.33 11.81
CA ASN A 2 17.53 -24.59 10.56
C ASN A 2 16.78 -23.27 10.66
N ARG A 3 17.48 -22.16 10.89
CA ARG A 3 16.91 -20.82 10.80
C ARG A 3 16.44 -20.66 9.35
N PRO A 4 15.15 -20.43 9.08
CA PRO A 4 14.69 -20.20 7.72
C PRO A 4 15.44 -18.98 7.15
N PRO A 5 15.82 -19.01 5.86
CA PRO A 5 16.67 -17.97 5.30
C PRO A 5 16.00 -16.60 5.43
N ALA A 6 16.83 -15.59 5.71
CA ALA A 6 16.39 -14.21 5.71
C ALA A 6 15.91 -13.80 4.31
N LEU A 7 15.03 -12.79 4.25
CA LEU A 7 14.66 -12.17 2.98
C LEU A 7 15.95 -11.66 2.31
N THR A 8 16.28 -12.21 1.13
CA THR A 8 17.56 -11.94 0.47
C THR A 8 17.32 -11.17 -0.83
N PRO A 9 17.66 -9.87 -0.88
CA PRO A 9 17.58 -9.07 -2.10
C PRO A 9 18.46 -9.61 -3.23
N TRP A 10 17.96 -9.56 -4.47
CA TRP A 10 18.73 -9.95 -5.65
C TRP A 10 19.39 -8.72 -6.30
N PRO A 11 20.65 -8.80 -6.77
CA PRO A 11 21.26 -7.72 -7.54
C PRO A 11 20.42 -7.31 -8.77
N LEU A 12 20.40 -6.03 -9.12
CA LEU A 12 19.62 -5.55 -10.28
C LEU A 12 20.04 -6.25 -11.59
N ARG A 13 21.33 -6.59 -11.73
CA ARG A 13 21.85 -7.33 -12.87
C ARG A 13 21.15 -8.67 -13.06
N ASP A 14 20.92 -9.39 -11.97
CA ASP A 14 20.29 -10.70 -11.99
C ASP A 14 18.79 -10.57 -12.28
N LEU A 15 18.14 -9.55 -11.70
CA LEU A 15 16.74 -9.24 -11.99
C LEU A 15 16.51 -8.90 -13.47
N LEU A 16 17.33 -7.99 -14.03
CA LEU A 16 17.22 -7.59 -15.43
C LEU A 16 17.65 -8.71 -16.39
N GLY A 17 18.72 -9.44 -16.06
CA GLY A 17 19.15 -10.60 -16.83
C GLY A 17 18.08 -11.68 -16.88
N ARG A 18 17.46 -11.98 -15.72
CA ARG A 18 16.31 -12.88 -15.63
C ARG A 18 15.13 -12.38 -16.45
N ALA A 19 14.77 -11.11 -16.35
CA ALA A 19 13.66 -10.53 -17.12
C ALA A 19 13.86 -10.68 -18.64
N VAL A 20 15.08 -10.47 -19.16
CA VAL A 20 15.43 -10.71 -20.57
C VAL A 20 15.24 -12.17 -20.95
N VAL A 21 15.87 -13.09 -20.21
CA VAL A 21 15.82 -14.53 -20.52
C VAL A 21 14.40 -15.08 -20.44
N GLU A 22 13.62 -14.67 -19.43
CA GLU A 22 12.24 -15.13 -19.25
C GLU A 22 11.30 -14.59 -20.32
N LEU A 23 11.49 -13.34 -20.74
CA LEU A 23 10.64 -12.76 -21.77
C LEU A 23 10.87 -13.46 -23.10
N ASP A 24 12.13 -13.68 -23.48
CA ASP A 24 12.49 -14.38 -24.71
C ASP A 24 12.05 -15.85 -24.71
N ALA A 25 12.22 -16.56 -23.59
CA ALA A 25 11.96 -17.99 -23.53
C ALA A 25 10.48 -18.34 -23.26
N ARG A 26 9.77 -17.49 -22.50
CA ARG A 26 8.46 -17.84 -21.93
C ARG A 26 7.39 -16.75 -22.08
N GLY A 27 7.73 -15.57 -22.63
CA GLY A 27 6.77 -14.46 -22.75
C GLY A 27 6.32 -13.94 -21.37
N ALA A 28 7.19 -13.97 -20.37
CA ALA A 28 6.89 -13.60 -18.99
C ALA A 28 8.06 -12.84 -18.35
N ILE A 29 7.79 -12.04 -17.32
CA ILE A 29 8.81 -11.44 -16.45
C ILE A 29 8.49 -11.81 -15.00
N PHE A 30 9.46 -12.39 -14.31
CA PHE A 30 9.35 -12.96 -12.97
C PHE A 30 8.13 -13.90 -12.84
N ASP A 31 7.97 -14.77 -13.85
CA ASP A 31 6.86 -15.70 -14.02
C ASP A 31 5.47 -15.07 -14.19
N LEU A 32 5.34 -13.73 -14.29
CA LEU A 32 4.10 -13.05 -14.67
C LEU A 32 3.98 -13.01 -16.20
N PRO A 33 3.03 -13.75 -16.81
CA PRO A 33 2.89 -13.79 -18.27
C PRO A 33 2.49 -12.43 -18.84
N ALA A 34 2.95 -12.09 -20.04
CA ALA A 34 2.63 -10.83 -20.71
C ALA A 34 1.11 -10.59 -20.86
N GLY A 35 0.32 -11.65 -21.03
CA GLY A 35 -1.15 -11.55 -21.06
C GLY A 35 -1.82 -11.14 -19.73
N LYS A 36 -1.04 -11.03 -18.64
CA LYS A 36 -1.47 -10.50 -17.35
C LYS A 36 -0.94 -9.08 -17.09
N TRP A 37 -0.15 -8.53 -18.00
CA TRP A 37 0.27 -7.14 -17.90
C TRP A 37 -0.91 -6.22 -18.20
N HIS A 38 -0.98 -5.09 -17.51
CA HIS A 38 -2.03 -4.12 -17.72
C HIS A 38 -1.62 -3.14 -18.82
N ARG A 39 -2.47 -3.07 -19.84
CA ARG A 39 -2.51 -1.98 -20.79
C ARG A 39 -3.74 -1.12 -20.47
N PRO A 40 -3.62 0.22 -20.42
CA PRO A 40 -4.78 1.09 -20.26
C PRO A 40 -5.85 0.77 -21.30
N PRO A 41 -7.13 0.70 -20.90
CA PRO A 41 -8.21 0.43 -21.83
C PRO A 41 -8.43 1.57 -22.83
N ASP A 42 -8.74 1.24 -24.08
CA ASP A 42 -9.16 2.26 -25.05
C ASP A 42 -10.51 2.87 -24.64
N GLY A 43 -10.63 4.19 -24.79
CA GLY A 43 -11.86 4.95 -24.55
C GLY A 43 -12.25 5.15 -23.09
N VAL A 44 -11.43 4.72 -22.14
CA VAL A 44 -11.63 4.93 -20.70
C VAL A 44 -10.33 5.36 -20.04
N ASP A 45 -10.34 6.49 -19.35
CA ASP A 45 -9.24 6.97 -18.54
C ASP A 45 -9.39 6.50 -17.08
N LEU A 46 -8.47 5.65 -16.63
CA LEU A 46 -8.42 5.17 -15.25
C LEU A 46 -7.53 6.06 -14.37
N ALA A 47 -7.04 7.19 -14.87
CA ALA A 47 -6.17 8.05 -14.11
C ALA A 47 -6.86 8.63 -12.86
N ASP A 48 -6.10 8.70 -11.77
CA ASP A 48 -6.54 9.27 -10.49
C ASP A 48 -5.46 10.21 -9.93
N THR A 49 -5.75 10.89 -8.83
CA THR A 49 -4.79 11.76 -8.14
C THR A 49 -4.44 11.22 -6.75
N VAL A 50 -3.16 10.97 -6.50
CA VAL A 50 -2.64 10.50 -5.19
C VAL A 50 -1.52 11.43 -4.75
N GLY A 51 -1.62 12.03 -3.56
CA GLY A 51 -0.61 12.96 -3.05
C GLY A 51 -0.34 14.16 -3.98
N GLY A 52 -1.33 14.56 -4.78
CA GLY A 52 -1.20 15.60 -5.81
C GLY A 52 -0.51 15.19 -7.10
N HIS A 53 -0.22 13.89 -7.28
CA HIS A 53 0.34 13.34 -8.49
C HIS A 53 -0.72 12.56 -9.28
N VAL A 54 -0.74 12.74 -10.60
CA VAL A 54 -1.58 11.95 -11.48
C VAL A 54 -0.97 10.56 -11.63
N VAL A 55 -1.74 9.54 -11.25
CA VAL A 55 -1.39 8.12 -11.39
C VAL A 55 -2.27 7.49 -12.47
N GLY A 56 -1.74 6.56 -13.26
CA GLY A 56 -2.49 5.97 -14.39
C GLY A 56 -3.63 5.02 -13.99
N THR A 57 -3.70 4.61 -12.72
CA THR A 57 -4.76 3.74 -12.19
C THR A 57 -4.95 4.03 -10.69
N PRO A 58 -6.13 3.80 -10.11
CA PRO A 58 -6.39 4.04 -8.68
C PRO A 58 -5.94 2.87 -7.78
N LEU A 59 -5.28 1.85 -8.33
CA LEU A 59 -4.95 0.60 -7.64
C LEU A 59 -3.45 0.42 -7.38
N GLY A 60 -3.15 -0.36 -6.35
CA GLY A 60 -1.84 -0.99 -6.19
C GLY A 60 -1.69 -1.81 -4.93
N PRO A 61 -0.48 -2.31 -4.62
CA PRO A 61 -0.26 -3.12 -3.43
C PRO A 61 -0.30 -2.25 -2.16
N ALA A 62 -0.88 -2.78 -1.09
CA ALA A 62 -0.81 -2.17 0.24
C ALA A 62 0.54 -2.50 0.90
N ALA A 63 0.94 -1.67 1.88
CA ALA A 63 2.11 -1.90 2.72
C ALA A 63 2.05 -3.30 3.34
N GLY A 64 3.03 -4.14 3.01
CA GLY A 64 2.99 -5.55 3.37
C GLY A 64 4.04 -6.39 2.63
N PRO A 65 3.88 -7.72 2.56
CA PRO A 65 4.88 -8.62 1.98
C PRO A 65 5.20 -8.33 0.50
N HIS A 66 4.28 -7.66 -0.22
CA HIS A 66 4.44 -7.34 -1.64
C HIS A 66 5.39 -6.17 -1.93
N THR A 67 5.72 -5.35 -0.95
CA THR A 67 6.32 -4.03 -1.19
C THR A 67 7.65 -3.84 -0.47
N GLN A 68 8.37 -4.94 -0.24
CA GLN A 68 9.75 -4.96 0.29
C GLN A 68 10.81 -5.10 -0.80
N LEU A 69 10.55 -5.94 -1.82
CA LEU A 69 11.54 -6.31 -2.83
C LEU A 69 11.25 -5.67 -4.18
N ALA A 70 12.32 -5.33 -4.90
CA ALA A 70 12.25 -4.60 -6.15
C ALA A 70 11.45 -5.34 -7.24
N GLN A 71 11.62 -6.66 -7.35
CA GLN A 71 10.88 -7.46 -8.33
C GLN A 71 9.38 -7.51 -8.04
N ASN A 72 8.96 -7.48 -6.77
CA ASN A 72 7.55 -7.51 -6.40
C ASN A 72 6.87 -6.17 -6.72
N LEU A 73 7.59 -5.06 -6.53
CA LEU A 73 7.16 -3.72 -6.96
C LEU A 73 7.05 -3.65 -8.49
N ALA A 74 8.04 -4.18 -9.23
CA ALA A 74 8.00 -4.25 -10.69
C ALA A 74 6.87 -5.14 -11.22
N LEU A 75 6.62 -6.29 -10.61
CA LEU A 75 5.50 -7.18 -10.93
C LEU A 75 4.15 -6.49 -10.70
N SER A 76 4.01 -5.79 -9.58
CA SER A 76 2.80 -5.00 -9.29
C SER A 76 2.58 -3.93 -10.35
N TRP A 77 3.64 -3.21 -10.75
CA TRP A 77 3.57 -2.19 -11.80
C TRP A 77 3.20 -2.78 -13.17
N LEU A 78 3.83 -3.89 -13.57
CA LEU A 78 3.48 -4.61 -14.82
C LEU A 78 2.01 -5.03 -14.82
N ALA A 79 1.49 -5.50 -13.68
CA ALA A 79 0.09 -5.89 -13.52
C ALA A 79 -0.90 -4.72 -13.39
N GLY A 80 -0.40 -3.47 -13.43
CA GLY A 80 -1.20 -2.26 -13.51
C GLY A 80 -1.19 -1.38 -12.27
N ALA A 81 -0.49 -1.73 -11.19
CA ALA A 81 -0.42 -0.87 -10.01
C ALA A 81 0.26 0.47 -10.34
N ARG A 82 -0.32 1.59 -9.89
CA ARG A 82 0.28 2.93 -9.99
C ARG A 82 0.44 3.64 -8.65
N THR A 83 -0.10 3.08 -7.58
CA THR A 83 0.23 3.49 -6.22
C THR A 83 0.86 2.33 -5.48
N LEU A 84 2.17 2.40 -5.25
CA LEU A 84 2.92 1.33 -4.59
C LEU A 84 3.22 1.77 -3.15
N GLU A 85 2.42 1.28 -2.20
CA GLU A 85 2.61 1.58 -0.78
C GLU A 85 3.70 0.68 -0.20
N LEU A 86 4.87 1.27 0.06
CA LEU A 86 6.07 0.58 0.51
C LEU A 86 5.85 -0.09 1.88
N LYS A 87 6.60 -1.16 2.17
CA LYS A 87 6.50 -1.84 3.47
C LYS A 87 6.78 -0.85 4.60
N THR A 88 5.96 -0.94 5.64
CA THR A 88 6.10 -0.11 6.84
C THR A 88 7.48 -0.30 7.47
N VAL A 89 8.24 0.79 7.52
CA VAL A 89 9.56 0.85 8.17
C VAL A 89 9.45 1.45 9.57
N GLN A 90 10.40 1.16 10.45
CA GLN A 90 10.47 1.69 11.81
C GLN A 90 11.91 1.77 12.32
N VAL A 91 12.10 2.33 13.52
CA VAL A 91 13.41 2.42 14.19
C VAL A 91 14.01 1.05 14.54
N LEU A 92 13.17 0.07 14.82
CA LEU A 92 13.60 -1.32 15.03
C LEU A 92 13.76 -2.00 13.67
N ASP A 93 14.94 -1.88 13.07
CA ASP A 93 15.24 -2.36 11.72
C ASP A 93 16.06 -3.67 11.68
N GLU A 94 16.27 -4.29 12.85
CA GLU A 94 16.82 -5.65 13.00
C GLU A 94 15.80 -6.53 13.73
N LEU A 95 14.77 -6.99 13.01
CA LEU A 95 13.70 -7.82 13.57
C LEU A 95 13.92 -9.30 13.31
N GLU A 96 13.70 -10.12 14.34
CA GLU A 96 13.55 -11.56 14.16
C GLU A 96 12.08 -11.89 13.87
N ILE A 97 11.77 -12.18 12.60
CA ILE A 97 10.41 -12.55 12.21
C ILE A 97 10.19 -14.06 12.45
N PRO A 98 9.21 -14.44 13.28
CA PRO A 98 8.95 -15.84 13.55
C PRO A 98 8.30 -16.49 12.32
N ARG A 99 8.69 -17.72 11.97
CA ARG A 99 8.21 -18.39 10.74
C ARG A 99 7.54 -19.74 11.05
N PRO A 100 6.46 -20.11 10.32
CA PRO A 100 5.75 -19.30 9.32
C PRO A 100 5.13 -18.03 9.94
N CYS A 101 5.13 -16.91 9.19
CA CYS A 101 4.66 -15.60 9.67
C CYS A 101 3.30 -15.19 9.11
N ILE A 102 2.85 -15.85 8.04
CA ILE A 102 1.59 -15.59 7.34
C ILE A 102 0.93 -16.93 7.04
N ASP A 103 -0.34 -17.06 7.41
CA ASP A 103 -1.24 -18.13 6.99
C ASP A 103 -2.31 -17.52 6.09
N MET A 104 -2.32 -17.92 4.81
CA MET A 104 -3.24 -17.38 3.80
C MET A 104 -4.08 -18.52 3.23
N ALA A 105 -5.21 -18.78 3.88
CA ALA A 105 -6.22 -19.73 3.41
C ALA A 105 -7.36 -18.96 2.72
N ALA A 106 -8.53 -18.90 3.35
CA ALA A 106 -9.63 -18.05 2.88
C ALA A 106 -9.42 -16.59 3.32
N GLU A 107 -9.24 -16.38 4.62
CA GLU A 107 -8.78 -15.15 5.24
C GLU A 107 -7.27 -15.22 5.50
N GLY A 108 -6.65 -14.05 5.69
CA GLY A 108 -5.24 -13.96 6.00
C GLY A 108 -5.01 -13.73 7.47
N TYR A 109 -4.10 -14.49 8.06
CA TYR A 109 -3.60 -14.27 9.42
C TYR A 109 -2.10 -14.05 9.34
N ASN A 110 -1.59 -13.04 10.03
CA ASN A 110 -0.15 -12.86 10.15
C ASN A 110 0.26 -12.57 11.59
N VAL A 111 1.54 -12.78 11.87
CA VAL A 111 2.19 -12.45 13.14
C VAL A 111 3.42 -11.56 12.94
N GLU A 112 3.71 -11.18 11.70
CA GLU A 112 4.76 -10.20 11.37
C GLU A 112 4.34 -8.77 11.75
N TRP A 113 5.30 -7.98 12.22
CA TRP A 113 5.06 -6.61 12.71
C TRP A 113 5.43 -5.54 11.69
N SER A 114 6.62 -5.64 11.10
CA SER A 114 7.21 -4.60 10.24
C SER A 114 8.12 -5.23 9.16
N GLN A 115 9.00 -4.44 8.58
CA GLN A 115 9.94 -4.84 7.53
C GLN A 115 10.95 -5.90 8.01
N GLU A 116 11.35 -6.78 7.09
CA GLU A 116 12.42 -7.76 7.28
C GLU A 116 13.80 -7.20 6.97
N LEU A 117 13.85 -6.22 6.06
CA LEU A 117 15.09 -5.57 5.62
C LEU A 117 15.44 -4.41 6.57
N ARG A 118 16.75 -4.17 6.73
CA ARG A 118 17.24 -2.97 7.41
C ARG A 118 16.85 -1.72 6.62
N LEU A 119 16.88 -0.55 7.25
CA LEU A 119 16.51 0.71 6.57
C LEU A 119 17.35 0.95 5.29
N ASP A 120 18.65 0.70 5.34
CA ASP A 120 19.54 0.85 4.18
C ASP A 120 19.27 -0.17 3.06
N GLU A 121 18.88 -1.40 3.43
CA GLU A 121 18.51 -2.44 2.48
C GLU A 121 17.18 -2.12 1.81
N SER A 122 16.18 -1.66 2.58
CA SER A 122 14.90 -1.18 2.07
C SER A 122 15.10 -0.01 1.09
N LEU A 123 15.93 0.98 1.44
CA LEU A 123 16.24 2.09 0.54
C LEU A 123 16.90 1.60 -0.76
N SER A 124 17.82 0.65 -0.67
CA SER A 124 18.46 0.04 -1.83
C SER A 124 17.44 -0.68 -2.73
N GLU A 125 16.51 -1.43 -2.15
CA GLU A 125 15.42 -2.09 -2.89
C GLU A 125 14.47 -1.09 -3.53
N TYR A 126 14.13 0.02 -2.87
CA TYR A 126 13.25 1.04 -3.43
C TYR A 126 13.92 1.81 -4.58
N ALA A 127 15.19 2.16 -4.46
CA ALA A 127 15.96 2.74 -5.56
C ALA A 127 16.12 1.76 -6.73
N LYS A 128 16.34 0.48 -6.44
CA LYS A 128 16.39 -0.61 -7.42
C LYS A 128 15.06 -0.78 -8.14
N ALA A 129 13.94 -0.77 -7.41
CA ALA A 129 12.60 -0.84 -7.96
C ALA A 129 12.31 0.33 -8.90
N ALA A 130 12.66 1.55 -8.50
CA ALA A 130 12.46 2.75 -9.30
C ALA A 130 13.21 2.66 -10.65
N LEU A 131 14.50 2.26 -10.61
CA LEU A 131 15.28 2.07 -11.82
C LEU A 131 14.78 0.88 -12.66
N LEU A 132 14.42 -0.24 -12.01
CA LEU A 132 13.87 -1.42 -12.69
C LEU A 132 12.59 -1.08 -13.44
N ILE A 133 11.64 -0.39 -12.80
CA ILE A 133 10.39 0.06 -13.42
C ILE A 133 10.67 1.05 -14.57
N ALA A 134 11.61 1.99 -14.41
CA ALA A 134 11.99 2.92 -15.46
C ALA A 134 12.59 2.20 -16.68
N VAL A 135 13.47 1.22 -16.45
CA VAL A 135 14.03 0.37 -17.52
C VAL A 135 12.94 -0.42 -18.21
N LEU A 136 12.05 -1.09 -17.46
CA LEU A 136 10.93 -1.85 -18.02
C LEU A 136 10.00 -0.95 -18.85
N ARG A 137 9.69 0.26 -18.38
CA ARG A 137 8.87 1.23 -19.12
C ARG A 137 9.49 1.65 -20.45
N ALA A 138 10.82 1.79 -20.50
CA ALA A 138 11.55 2.21 -21.69
C ALA A 138 11.93 1.04 -22.62
N TRP A 139 11.89 -0.20 -22.12
CA TRP A 139 12.29 -1.38 -22.87
C TRP A 139 11.22 -1.80 -23.88
N GLU A 140 11.58 -1.83 -25.16
CA GLU A 140 10.59 -1.89 -26.25
C GLU A 140 9.58 -3.05 -26.17
N PRO A 141 9.97 -4.31 -25.93
CA PRO A 141 9.00 -5.41 -25.81
C PRO A 141 7.95 -5.16 -24.72
N VAL A 142 8.34 -4.54 -23.60
CA VAL A 142 7.44 -4.19 -22.50
C VAL A 142 6.59 -2.98 -22.88
N ARG A 143 7.22 -1.90 -23.39
CA ARG A 143 6.53 -0.69 -23.83
C ARG A 143 5.45 -0.97 -24.87
N ALA A 144 5.74 -1.81 -25.86
CA ALA A 144 4.78 -2.23 -26.87
C ALA A 144 3.55 -2.91 -26.25
N ALA A 145 3.76 -3.74 -25.23
CA ALA A 145 2.69 -4.46 -24.54
C ALA A 145 1.87 -3.55 -23.61
N VAL A 146 2.51 -2.74 -22.76
CA VAL A 146 1.83 -1.93 -21.74
C VAL A 146 1.33 -0.57 -22.25
N GLY A 147 1.80 -0.11 -23.41
CA GLY A 147 1.39 1.17 -24.02
C GLY A 147 1.86 2.38 -23.20
N GLU A 148 0.95 3.32 -22.95
CA GLU A 148 1.19 4.52 -22.13
C GLU A 148 0.57 4.38 -20.73
N PRO A 149 1.25 3.71 -19.79
CA PRO A 149 0.69 3.33 -18.49
C PRO A 149 0.37 4.48 -17.52
N GLY A 150 0.66 5.73 -17.89
CA GLY A 150 0.54 6.90 -17.01
C GLY A 150 1.66 7.02 -15.95
N GLY A 151 1.46 7.93 -15.00
CA GLY A 151 2.36 8.12 -13.84
C GLY A 151 2.17 7.05 -12.77
N HIS A 152 3.16 6.86 -11.91
CA HIS A 152 3.04 6.06 -10.68
C HIS A 152 3.72 6.79 -9.52
N VAL A 153 3.35 6.43 -8.30
CA VAL A 153 3.94 6.94 -7.06
C VAL A 153 4.38 5.81 -6.15
N PHE A 154 5.47 6.03 -5.42
CA PHE A 154 5.76 5.28 -4.21
C PHE A 154 5.23 6.07 -3.02
N GLU A 155 4.39 5.41 -2.22
CA GLU A 155 3.89 5.93 -0.95
C GLU A 155 4.70 5.29 0.16
N LEU A 156 5.40 6.09 0.96
CA LEU A 156 6.10 5.58 2.14
C LEU A 156 5.07 4.98 3.11
N SER A 157 5.43 3.91 3.82
CA SER A 157 4.77 3.59 5.08
C SER A 157 5.78 3.59 6.22
N CYS A 158 5.43 4.21 7.34
CA CYS A 158 6.24 4.20 8.56
C CYS A 158 5.35 4.12 9.80
N GLY A 159 5.95 3.78 10.93
CA GLY A 159 5.29 3.70 12.23
C GLY A 159 6.29 3.65 13.38
N TYR A 160 5.82 3.24 14.55
CA TYR A 160 6.46 3.34 15.87
C TYR A 160 6.17 4.67 16.60
N ASP A 161 6.89 4.93 17.69
CA ASP A 161 6.75 6.14 18.51
C ASP A 161 7.46 7.37 17.88
N LEU A 162 7.15 8.56 18.41
CA LEU A 162 7.70 9.83 17.94
C LEU A 162 9.22 9.89 18.07
N ALA A 163 9.78 9.32 19.14
CA ALA A 163 11.22 9.27 19.35
C ALA A 163 11.92 8.44 18.27
N GLY A 164 11.33 7.29 17.91
CA GLY A 164 11.78 6.39 16.86
C GLY A 164 11.69 7.04 15.49
N VAL A 165 10.57 7.68 15.16
CA VAL A 165 10.42 8.41 13.88
C VAL A 165 11.43 9.57 13.77
N ARG A 166 11.74 10.25 14.89
CA ARG A 166 12.75 11.32 14.94
C ARG A 166 14.20 10.84 15.02
N SER A 167 14.41 9.53 15.18
CA SER A 167 15.76 8.99 15.37
C SER A 167 16.66 9.27 14.16
N ALA A 168 17.97 9.35 14.39
CA ALA A 168 18.92 9.64 13.32
C ALA A 168 18.86 8.62 12.15
N PRO A 169 18.73 7.30 12.38
CA PRO A 169 18.58 6.33 11.28
C PRO A 169 17.31 6.57 10.45
N MET A 170 16.17 6.81 11.11
CA MET A 170 14.91 7.09 10.43
C MET A 170 14.97 8.40 9.65
N ALA A 171 15.48 9.47 10.25
CA ALA A 171 15.63 10.75 9.56
C ALA A 171 16.54 10.64 8.32
N ALA A 172 17.67 9.92 8.45
CA ALA A 172 18.58 9.69 7.33
C ALA A 172 17.91 8.87 6.20
N PHE A 173 17.13 7.85 6.55
CA PHE A 173 16.34 7.07 5.60
C PHE A 173 15.31 7.94 4.86
N LEU A 174 14.53 8.75 5.58
CA LEU A 174 13.51 9.64 5.01
C LEU A 174 14.12 10.71 4.10
N ASP A 175 15.22 11.33 4.53
CA ASP A 175 15.91 12.34 3.74
C ASP A 175 16.48 11.74 2.43
N ARG A 176 16.98 10.49 2.47
CA ARG A 176 17.46 9.78 1.28
C ARG A 176 16.34 9.27 0.37
N LEU A 177 15.11 9.09 0.85
CA LEU A 177 13.94 8.93 -0.02
C LEU A 177 13.51 10.26 -0.67
N GLY A 178 13.78 11.37 0.01
CA GLY A 178 13.60 12.72 -0.51
C GLY A 178 14.60 13.08 -1.63
N ASP A 179 15.80 12.48 -1.62
CA ASP A 179 16.83 12.56 -2.65
C ASP A 179 17.60 11.23 -2.79
N ALA A 180 17.11 10.35 -3.65
CA ALA A 180 17.60 8.99 -3.85
C ALA A 180 18.62 8.87 -5.01
N ARG A 181 19.10 9.98 -5.58
CA ARG A 181 20.02 9.95 -6.75
C ARG A 181 21.22 9.05 -6.52
N THR A 182 21.88 9.19 -5.38
CA THR A 182 23.03 8.35 -5.02
C THR A 182 22.67 6.86 -4.96
N ALA A 183 21.51 6.52 -4.41
CA ALA A 183 21.05 5.15 -4.30
C ALA A 183 20.70 4.56 -5.68
N VAL A 184 20.04 5.36 -6.56
CA VAL A 184 19.72 4.96 -7.94
C VAL A 184 20.98 4.81 -8.79
N ASP A 185 21.92 5.75 -8.70
CA ASP A 185 23.17 5.73 -9.46
C ASP A 185 24.05 4.53 -9.12
N ALA A 186 24.00 4.06 -7.86
CA ALA A 186 24.62 2.80 -7.47
C ALA A 186 24.05 1.61 -8.26
N GLN A 187 22.72 1.60 -8.49
CA GLN A 187 22.05 0.53 -9.25
C GLN A 187 22.32 0.61 -10.77
N ARG A 188 22.56 1.80 -11.34
CA ARG A 188 22.84 1.96 -12.80
C ARG A 188 24.03 1.12 -13.28
N ARG A 189 25.01 0.88 -12.40
CA ARG A 189 26.19 0.06 -12.68
C ARG A 189 25.87 -1.43 -12.90
N GLU A 190 24.72 -1.87 -12.41
CA GLU A 190 24.24 -3.25 -12.53
C GLU A 190 23.38 -3.48 -13.78
N VAL A 191 23.09 -2.44 -14.59
CA VAL A 191 22.33 -2.61 -15.84
C VAL A 191 23.16 -3.42 -16.85
N PRO A 192 22.70 -4.62 -17.27
CA PRO A 192 23.48 -5.54 -18.09
C PRO A 192 23.60 -5.07 -19.55
N ARG A 193 24.58 -5.61 -20.28
CA ARG A 193 24.90 -5.20 -21.67
C ARG A 193 23.69 -5.18 -22.63
N PRO A 194 22.77 -6.16 -22.62
CA PRO A 194 21.61 -6.15 -23.52
C PRO A 194 20.69 -4.93 -23.31
N LEU A 195 20.72 -4.32 -22.12
CA LEU A 195 19.90 -3.16 -21.76
C LEU A 195 20.77 -1.91 -21.54
N ALA A 196 22.00 -1.87 -22.03
CA ALA A 196 22.94 -0.77 -21.76
C ALA A 196 22.43 0.60 -22.21
N ALA A 197 21.66 0.65 -23.31
CA ALA A 197 21.02 1.89 -23.79
C ALA A 197 19.98 2.45 -22.81
N LEU A 198 19.47 1.63 -21.90
CA LEU A 198 18.49 2.00 -20.87
C LEU A 198 19.14 2.30 -19.52
N ARG A 199 20.47 2.31 -19.42
CA ARG A 199 21.19 2.54 -18.16
C ARG A 199 20.85 3.90 -17.55
N ASP A 200 20.71 4.91 -18.38
CA ASP A 200 20.58 6.31 -17.98
C ASP A 200 19.13 6.82 -18.14
N VAL A 201 18.15 5.90 -18.15
CA VAL A 201 16.72 6.28 -18.09
C VAL A 201 16.45 7.16 -16.88
N GLU A 202 15.56 8.12 -17.09
CA GLU A 202 15.20 9.08 -16.06
C GLU A 202 14.49 8.38 -14.90
N VAL A 203 14.92 8.69 -13.68
CA VAL A 203 14.29 8.27 -12.43
C VAL A 203 14.15 9.52 -11.56
N PRO A 204 12.97 9.79 -10.97
CA PRO A 204 12.78 10.93 -10.09
C PRO A 204 13.79 10.91 -8.93
N ALA A 205 14.41 12.05 -8.66
CA ALA A 205 15.32 12.19 -7.53
C ALA A 205 14.60 11.93 -6.19
N ARG A 206 13.37 12.44 -6.05
CA ARG A 206 12.50 12.16 -4.91
C ARG A 206 11.64 10.94 -5.23
N LEU A 207 11.79 9.87 -4.45
CA LEU A 207 11.00 8.65 -4.64
C LEU A 207 9.63 8.72 -3.97
N CYS A 208 9.52 9.39 -2.81
CA CYS A 208 8.29 9.49 -2.03
C CYS A 208 7.93 10.96 -1.77
N THR A 209 6.65 11.30 -1.93
CA THR A 209 6.06 12.61 -1.59
C THR A 209 4.96 12.51 -0.54
N GLY A 210 4.36 11.31 -0.40
CA GLY A 210 3.41 10.97 0.64
C GLY A 210 3.95 9.92 1.61
N ALA A 211 3.37 9.89 2.81
CA ALA A 211 3.61 8.87 3.82
C ALA A 211 2.29 8.40 4.46
N THR A 212 2.13 7.09 4.55
CA THR A 212 1.09 6.47 5.37
C THR A 212 1.66 6.11 6.74
N LEU A 213 1.20 6.82 7.77
CA LEU A 213 1.49 6.50 9.17
C LEU A 213 0.64 5.29 9.59
N SER A 214 1.30 4.16 9.84
CA SER A 214 0.69 2.98 10.44
C SER A 214 0.54 3.20 11.94
N THR A 215 -0.69 3.20 12.46
CA THR A 215 -0.96 3.30 13.91
C THR A 215 -0.87 1.96 14.64
N PHE A 216 -0.34 0.93 13.98
CA PHE A 216 -0.02 -0.37 14.59
C PHE A 216 1.41 -0.39 15.16
N HIS A 217 1.71 -1.40 15.98
CA HIS A 217 3.06 -1.77 16.44
C HIS A 217 3.87 -0.61 17.03
N GLY A 218 3.56 -0.26 18.28
CA GLY A 218 4.37 0.69 19.04
C GLY A 218 4.15 2.16 18.68
N CYS A 219 3.11 2.49 17.91
CA CYS A 219 2.66 3.87 17.70
C CYS A 219 1.61 4.24 18.77
N PRO A 220 1.95 5.04 19.79
CA PRO A 220 0.99 5.40 20.83
C PRO A 220 -0.10 6.32 20.26
N PRO A 221 -1.40 6.10 20.58
CA PRO A 221 -2.48 6.94 20.07
C PRO A 221 -2.30 8.43 20.40
N GLY A 222 -1.69 8.73 21.56
CA GLY A 222 -1.40 10.09 22.00
C GLY A 222 -0.30 10.81 21.21
N GLU A 223 0.50 10.09 20.42
CA GLU A 223 1.63 10.65 19.67
C GLU A 223 1.35 10.81 18.16
N ILE A 224 0.24 10.26 17.66
CA ILE A 224 -0.11 10.27 16.22
C ILE A 224 -0.04 11.70 15.65
N GLU A 225 -0.65 12.67 16.35
CA GLU A 225 -0.69 14.06 15.88
C GLU A 225 0.72 14.67 15.76
N ASP A 226 1.60 14.42 16.73
CA ASP A 226 2.97 14.94 16.73
C ASP A 226 3.84 14.26 15.66
N ILE A 227 3.64 12.96 15.41
CA ILE A 227 4.32 12.23 14.35
C ILE A 227 3.92 12.81 12.98
N VAL A 228 2.62 12.99 12.73
CA VAL A 228 2.13 13.58 11.49
C VAL A 228 2.69 14.99 11.29
N ARG A 229 2.65 15.83 12.33
CA ARG A 229 3.21 17.19 12.28
C ARG A 229 4.71 17.16 11.96
N HIS A 230 5.45 16.24 12.55
CA HIS A 230 6.88 16.07 12.28
C HIS A 230 7.16 15.66 10.83
N LEU A 231 6.47 14.65 10.30
CA LEU A 231 6.64 14.19 8.91
C LEU A 231 6.34 15.31 7.90
N MET A 232 5.28 16.09 8.14
CA MET A 232 4.91 17.23 7.28
C MET A 232 5.94 18.36 7.35
N THR A 233 6.39 18.74 8.55
CA THR A 233 7.24 19.93 8.73
C THR A 233 8.71 19.67 8.45
N ARG A 234 9.27 18.55 8.93
CA ARG A 234 10.69 18.22 8.78
C ARG A 234 11.01 17.58 7.43
N HIS A 235 10.12 16.74 6.91
CA HIS A 235 10.38 15.97 5.69
C HIS A 235 9.54 16.43 4.49
N GLY A 236 8.57 17.31 4.71
CA GLY A 236 7.77 17.88 3.63
C GLY A 236 6.88 16.85 2.94
N LEU A 237 6.35 15.91 3.71
CA LEU A 237 5.50 14.82 3.22
C LEU A 237 4.02 15.18 3.36
N ASP A 238 3.21 14.80 2.39
CA ASP A 238 1.77 14.63 2.60
C ASP A 238 1.56 13.39 3.48
N VAL A 239 0.57 13.38 4.37
CA VAL A 239 0.44 12.28 5.35
C VAL A 239 -0.98 11.72 5.40
N THR A 240 -1.07 10.40 5.30
CA THR A 240 -2.29 9.62 5.51
C THR A 240 -2.18 8.83 6.81
N VAL A 241 -3.16 8.94 7.71
CA VAL A 241 -3.19 8.13 8.94
C VAL A 241 -4.00 6.86 8.70
N LYS A 242 -3.36 5.69 8.85
CA LYS A 242 -4.01 4.39 8.68
C LYS A 242 -4.68 3.96 9.97
N LEU A 243 -6.01 4.01 9.99
CA LEU A 243 -6.83 3.71 11.16
C LEU A 243 -7.09 2.20 11.29
N ASN A 244 -7.41 1.78 12.51
CA ASN A 244 -7.64 0.38 12.86
C ASN A 244 -9.14 0.05 12.90
N PRO A 245 -9.54 -1.19 12.58
CA PRO A 245 -10.94 -1.60 12.63
C PRO A 245 -11.52 -1.61 14.06
N THR A 246 -10.64 -1.64 15.07
CA THR A 246 -10.98 -1.49 16.50
C THR A 246 -11.70 -0.19 16.83
N LEU A 247 -11.59 0.83 15.97
CA LEU A 247 -12.25 2.13 16.12
C LEU A 247 -13.79 2.02 16.19
N LEU A 248 -14.38 0.96 15.61
CA LEU A 248 -15.80 0.64 15.73
C LEU A 248 -16.23 0.25 17.16
N GLY A 249 -15.28 -0.12 18.02
CA GLY A 249 -15.54 -0.66 19.34
C GLY A 249 -15.80 -2.17 19.35
N PRO A 250 -15.60 -2.82 20.51
CA PRO A 250 -15.63 -4.28 20.62
C PRO A 250 -17.01 -4.87 20.28
N ASP A 251 -18.09 -4.23 20.74
CA ASP A 251 -19.46 -4.74 20.54
C ASP A 251 -19.88 -4.72 19.07
N ALA A 252 -19.58 -3.62 18.36
CA ALA A 252 -19.90 -3.50 16.95
C ALA A 252 -19.06 -4.47 16.10
N VAL A 253 -17.76 -4.62 16.42
CA VAL A 253 -16.90 -5.59 15.74
C VAL A 253 -17.40 -7.02 15.98
N ALA A 254 -17.74 -7.39 17.21
CA ALA A 254 -18.29 -8.71 17.53
C ALA A 254 -19.61 -8.96 16.78
N ALA A 255 -20.55 -8.02 16.82
CA ALA A 255 -21.83 -8.16 16.14
C ALA A 255 -21.68 -8.35 14.62
N ILE A 256 -20.74 -7.64 13.99
CA ILE A 256 -20.49 -7.80 12.55
C ILE A 256 -19.75 -9.12 12.29
N LEU A 257 -18.63 -9.35 12.96
CA LEU A 257 -17.73 -10.45 12.68
C LEU A 257 -18.36 -11.81 13.02
N HIS A 258 -19.00 -11.91 14.18
CA HIS A 258 -19.56 -13.16 14.69
C HIS A 258 -21.00 -13.33 14.24
N ASP A 259 -21.90 -12.39 14.56
CA ASP A 259 -23.34 -12.63 14.36
C ASP A 259 -23.79 -12.50 12.91
N ARG A 260 -23.19 -11.56 12.14
CA ARG A 260 -23.58 -11.33 10.74
C ARG A 260 -22.76 -12.12 9.74
N LEU A 261 -21.45 -12.22 9.96
CA LEU A 261 -20.53 -12.86 9.03
C LEU A 261 -20.19 -14.31 9.39
N GLY A 262 -20.46 -14.75 10.63
CA GLY A 262 -20.27 -16.13 11.06
C GLY A 262 -18.83 -16.52 11.42
N TYR A 263 -17.91 -15.57 11.59
CA TYR A 263 -16.51 -15.82 11.95
C TYR A 263 -16.32 -16.05 13.46
N HIS A 264 -17.09 -16.99 14.03
CA HIS A 264 -17.11 -17.29 15.47
C HIS A 264 -15.77 -17.78 16.03
N ASP A 265 -14.89 -18.28 15.15
CA ASP A 265 -13.54 -18.75 15.48
C ASP A 265 -12.49 -17.62 15.51
N ALA A 266 -12.83 -16.42 15.04
CA ALA A 266 -11.97 -15.24 15.15
C ALA A 266 -12.20 -14.56 16.51
N ALA A 267 -11.58 -15.10 17.56
CA ALA A 267 -11.70 -14.57 18.92
C ALA A 267 -11.07 -13.18 19.04
N LEU A 268 -11.85 -12.19 19.50
CA LEU A 268 -11.39 -10.82 19.69
C LEU A 268 -10.48 -10.71 20.91
N VAL A 269 -9.52 -9.78 20.87
CA VAL A 269 -8.61 -9.47 21.99
C VAL A 269 -9.04 -8.15 22.63
N PRO A 270 -9.73 -8.15 23.79
CA PRO A 270 -10.27 -6.91 24.39
C PRO A 270 -9.21 -5.84 24.64
N GLN A 271 -8.00 -6.26 25.04
CA GLN A 271 -6.87 -5.38 25.27
C GLN A 271 -6.54 -4.53 24.02
N ALA A 272 -6.64 -5.10 22.81
CA ALA A 272 -6.34 -4.37 21.59
C ALA A 272 -7.28 -3.17 21.35
N PHE A 273 -8.53 -3.26 21.78
CA PHE A 273 -9.48 -2.14 21.71
C PHE A 273 -9.17 -1.05 22.74
N ALA A 274 -8.62 -1.43 23.91
CA ALA A 274 -8.28 -0.49 24.97
C ALA A 274 -6.96 0.27 24.69
N GLU A 275 -6.04 -0.36 23.96
CA GLU A 275 -4.73 0.20 23.61
C GLU A 275 -4.80 1.12 22.37
N ASP A 276 -5.82 0.97 21.52
CA ASP A 276 -5.96 1.69 20.25
C ASP A 276 -6.67 3.06 20.40
N LEU A 277 -6.59 3.84 19.32
CA LEU A 277 -7.32 5.10 19.18
C LEU A 277 -8.84 4.85 19.27
N VAL A 278 -9.53 5.67 20.07
CA VAL A 278 -11.00 5.63 20.21
C VAL A 278 -11.66 6.66 19.31
N MET A 279 -12.92 6.41 18.95
CA MET A 279 -13.63 7.14 17.89
C MET A 279 -13.68 8.67 18.10
N ASP A 280 -14.04 9.16 19.29
CA ASP A 280 -14.13 10.60 19.54
C ASP A 280 -12.78 11.31 19.37
N ARG A 281 -11.70 10.66 19.83
CA ARG A 281 -10.33 11.16 19.62
C ARG A 281 -9.90 11.11 18.17
N ALA A 282 -10.30 10.08 17.42
CA ALA A 282 -10.02 10.00 15.99
C ALA A 282 -10.67 11.14 15.21
N LEU A 283 -11.93 11.49 15.52
CA LEU A 283 -12.59 12.63 14.87
C LEU A 283 -11.86 13.95 15.11
N GLU A 284 -11.52 14.23 16.37
CA GLU A 284 -10.79 15.44 16.74
C GLU A 284 -9.44 15.51 16.02
N LEU A 285 -8.73 14.39 15.98
CA LEU A 285 -7.44 14.26 15.32
C LEU A 285 -7.54 14.51 13.81
N VAL A 286 -8.54 13.94 13.14
CA VAL A 286 -8.78 14.14 11.70
C VAL A 286 -9.04 15.62 11.41
N ALA A 287 -9.87 16.29 12.20
CA ALA A 287 -10.15 17.71 12.02
C ALA A 287 -8.89 18.58 12.22
N ARG A 288 -8.16 18.39 13.33
CA ARG A 288 -6.96 19.18 13.65
C ARG A 288 -5.84 18.98 12.63
N LEU A 289 -5.64 17.75 12.15
CA LEU A 289 -4.60 17.44 11.18
C LEU A 289 -4.95 17.93 9.77
N ALA A 290 -6.21 17.88 9.37
CA ALA A 290 -6.65 18.49 8.11
C ALA A 290 -6.37 20.01 8.09
N ASP A 291 -6.73 20.71 9.18
CA ASP A 291 -6.46 22.16 9.31
C ASP A 291 -4.96 22.46 9.35
N PHE A 292 -4.18 21.66 10.08
CA PHE A 292 -2.73 21.82 10.12
C PHE A 292 -2.09 21.62 8.75
N ALA A 293 -2.46 20.55 8.03
CA ALA A 293 -1.93 20.26 6.71
C ALA A 293 -2.20 21.42 5.73
N ARG A 294 -3.44 21.93 5.72
CA ARG A 294 -3.82 23.10 4.93
C ARG A 294 -2.95 24.32 5.27
N ALA A 295 -2.72 24.59 6.56
CA ALA A 295 -1.85 25.69 6.99
C ALA A 295 -0.38 25.52 6.58
N GLN A 296 0.08 24.27 6.40
CA GLN A 296 1.43 23.95 5.92
C GLN A 296 1.53 23.82 4.39
N GLY A 297 0.43 23.99 3.64
CA GLY A 297 0.40 23.70 2.20
C GLY A 297 0.63 22.23 1.88
N ARG A 298 0.24 21.33 2.80
CA ARG A 298 0.32 19.87 2.70
C ARG A 298 -1.07 19.24 2.66
N ARG A 299 -1.12 17.97 2.27
CA ARG A 299 -2.36 17.18 2.24
C ARG A 299 -2.38 16.20 3.41
N PHE A 300 -3.58 16.03 3.95
CA PHE A 300 -3.89 15.06 4.99
C PHE A 300 -5.00 14.14 4.53
N GLY A 301 -4.87 12.84 4.80
CA GLY A 301 -5.89 11.83 4.52
C GLY A 301 -6.00 10.80 5.63
N VAL A 302 -7.00 9.93 5.49
CA VAL A 302 -7.15 8.74 6.33
C VAL A 302 -7.15 7.48 5.48
N LYS A 303 -6.73 6.36 6.06
CA LYS A 303 -6.76 5.06 5.38
C LYS A 303 -7.50 4.02 6.20
N LEU A 304 -8.42 3.31 5.54
CA LEU A 304 -9.28 2.28 6.13
C LEU A 304 -8.99 0.91 5.51
N THR A 305 -8.42 -0.07 6.21
CA THR A 305 -7.89 -0.02 7.57
C THR A 305 -6.60 -0.83 7.63
N ASN A 306 -5.97 -0.83 8.79
CA ASN A 306 -5.05 -1.89 9.16
C ASN A 306 -5.80 -3.21 9.49
N THR A 307 -5.06 -4.26 9.83
CA THR A 307 -5.61 -5.58 10.21
C THR A 307 -6.37 -5.56 11.54
N LEU A 308 -7.19 -6.57 11.81
CA LEU A 308 -7.87 -6.75 13.11
C LEU A 308 -7.06 -7.68 14.02
N VAL A 309 -6.79 -7.26 15.27
CA VAL A 309 -6.12 -8.13 16.24
C VAL A 309 -7.09 -9.19 16.77
N VAL A 310 -6.71 -10.45 16.65
CA VAL A 310 -7.45 -11.62 17.13
C VAL A 310 -6.53 -12.56 17.91
N ALA A 311 -7.09 -13.48 18.70
CA ALA A 311 -6.32 -14.53 19.34
C ALA A 311 -5.72 -15.46 18.27
N ASN A 312 -4.52 -15.97 18.54
CA ASN A 312 -3.87 -16.97 17.70
C ASN A 312 -4.07 -18.37 18.28
N ASP A 313 -5.26 -18.92 18.10
CA ASP A 313 -5.69 -20.24 18.63
C ASP A 313 -5.68 -21.36 17.59
N ARG A 314 -5.35 -21.03 16.33
CA ARG A 314 -5.39 -21.96 15.19
C ARG A 314 -4.21 -22.93 15.10
N GLY A 315 -3.18 -22.75 15.93
CA GLY A 315 -2.00 -23.62 15.99
C GLY A 315 -1.12 -23.62 14.73
N ARG A 316 -1.29 -22.65 13.82
CA ARG A 316 -0.56 -22.55 12.54
C ARG A 316 0.60 -21.56 12.58
N LEU A 317 0.45 -20.50 13.37
CA LEU A 317 1.42 -19.43 13.51
C LEU A 317 1.92 -19.40 14.96
N PRO A 318 3.14 -18.91 15.22
CA PRO A 318 3.68 -18.75 16.57
C PRO A 318 3.08 -17.52 17.29
N GLY A 319 3.11 -17.52 18.62
CA GLY A 319 2.63 -16.40 19.45
C GLY A 319 1.16 -16.48 19.83
N GLU A 320 0.67 -15.53 20.63
CA GLU A 320 -0.68 -15.56 21.22
C GLU A 320 -1.70 -14.69 20.47
N ARG A 321 -1.23 -13.75 19.64
CA ARG A 321 -2.06 -12.83 18.85
C ARG A 321 -1.74 -12.99 17.37
N ALA A 322 -2.76 -12.83 16.54
CA ALA A 322 -2.63 -12.76 15.08
C ALA A 322 -3.37 -11.55 14.54
N TYR A 323 -3.01 -11.16 13.33
CA TYR A 323 -3.57 -10.02 12.60
C TYR A 323 -4.43 -10.53 11.45
N LEU A 324 -5.75 -10.41 11.59
CA LEU A 324 -6.74 -10.83 10.61
C LEU A 324 -6.83 -9.82 9.46
N SER A 325 -6.80 -10.34 8.24
CA SER A 325 -6.93 -9.62 6.97
C SER A 325 -7.86 -10.37 6.01
N GLY A 326 -8.24 -9.74 4.89
CA GLY A 326 -9.08 -10.35 3.86
C GLY A 326 -10.55 -9.95 3.96
N ALA A 327 -11.45 -10.83 3.50
CA ALA A 327 -12.87 -10.53 3.31
C ALA A 327 -13.60 -9.95 4.54
N PRO A 328 -13.40 -10.43 5.79
CA PRO A 328 -14.10 -9.87 6.96
C PRO A 328 -13.83 -8.38 7.17
N LEU A 329 -12.60 -7.94 6.85
CA LEU A 329 -12.18 -6.55 7.03
C LEU A 329 -12.93 -5.62 6.08
N HIS A 330 -13.39 -6.11 4.91
CA HIS A 330 -14.13 -5.26 3.97
C HIS A 330 -15.41 -4.70 4.60
N VAL A 331 -16.19 -5.55 5.28
CA VAL A 331 -17.45 -5.15 5.92
C VAL A 331 -17.20 -4.28 7.14
N LEU A 332 -16.18 -4.60 7.95
CA LEU A 332 -15.77 -3.77 9.08
C LEU A 332 -15.32 -2.38 8.63
N ALA A 333 -14.43 -2.29 7.64
CA ALA A 333 -13.93 -1.02 7.13
C ALA A 333 -15.00 -0.20 6.41
N ALA A 334 -15.91 -0.84 5.67
CA ALA A 334 -17.04 -0.14 5.04
C ALA A 334 -18.04 0.38 6.09
N THR A 335 -18.28 -0.37 7.16
CA THR A 335 -19.11 0.11 8.28
C THR A 335 -18.43 1.26 9.01
N LEU A 336 -17.12 1.16 9.25
CA LEU A 336 -16.34 2.23 9.84
C LEU A 336 -16.34 3.50 8.98
N LEU A 337 -16.23 3.35 7.66
CA LEU A 337 -16.34 4.45 6.71
C LEU A 337 -17.68 5.17 6.84
N ALA A 338 -18.79 4.43 6.89
CA ALA A 338 -20.12 5.00 7.05
C ALA A 338 -20.29 5.75 8.39
N GLU A 339 -19.75 5.20 9.48
CA GLU A 339 -19.76 5.82 10.80
C GLU A 339 -18.93 7.13 10.82
N LEU A 340 -17.75 7.13 10.18
CA LEU A 340 -16.92 8.32 10.04
C LEU A 340 -17.58 9.39 9.17
N ASP A 341 -18.18 9.03 8.03
CA ASP A 341 -18.91 9.97 7.15
C ASP A 341 -20.09 10.62 7.88
N ALA A 342 -20.87 9.82 8.62
CA ALA A 342 -22.01 10.30 9.41
C ALA A 342 -21.59 11.30 10.50
N ARG A 343 -20.41 11.08 11.11
CA ARG A 343 -19.89 11.90 12.21
C ARG A 343 -19.00 13.05 11.76
N LEU A 344 -18.56 13.07 10.50
CA LEU A 344 -17.75 14.12 9.89
C LEU A 344 -18.45 14.64 8.61
N PRO A 345 -19.67 15.18 8.72
CA PRO A 345 -20.49 15.52 7.56
C PRO A 345 -19.77 16.50 6.63
N GLY A 346 -19.61 16.11 5.37
CA GLY A 346 -18.98 16.92 4.33
C GLY A 346 -17.47 17.09 4.47
N ARG A 347 -16.79 16.35 5.36
CA ARG A 347 -15.33 16.42 5.51
C ARG A 347 -14.60 15.40 4.66
N LEU A 348 -15.12 14.17 4.58
CA LEU A 348 -14.50 13.10 3.80
C LEU A 348 -14.74 13.32 2.31
N ALA A 349 -13.70 13.20 1.51
CA ALA A 349 -13.77 13.31 0.05
C ALA A 349 -14.29 11.98 -0.53
N LEU A 350 -15.62 11.83 -0.53
CA LEU A 350 -16.34 10.68 -1.08
C LEU A 350 -17.22 11.09 -2.26
N ALA A 351 -17.52 10.14 -3.14
CA ALA A 351 -18.47 10.37 -4.23
C ALA A 351 -19.83 10.81 -3.68
N GLY A 352 -20.46 11.80 -4.33
CA GLY A 352 -21.71 12.39 -3.85
C GLY A 352 -21.61 13.23 -2.55
N ARG A 353 -20.41 13.57 -2.08
CA ARG A 353 -20.17 14.47 -0.93
C ARG A 353 -19.43 15.75 -1.37
N PRO A 354 -20.14 16.77 -1.90
CA PRO A 354 -19.50 17.98 -2.38
C PRO A 354 -18.79 18.72 -1.23
N GLY A 355 -17.55 19.17 -1.48
CA GLY A 355 -16.74 19.92 -0.52
C GLY A 355 -15.95 19.08 0.49
N GLY A 356 -16.00 17.75 0.39
CA GLY A 356 -15.10 16.88 1.15
C GLY A 356 -13.64 17.11 0.78
N GLU A 357 -12.79 17.35 1.78
CA GLU A 357 -11.37 17.70 1.59
C GLU A 357 -10.41 16.62 2.07
N VAL A 358 -10.86 15.69 2.92
CA VAL A 358 -10.01 14.63 3.50
C VAL A 358 -10.13 13.37 2.65
N PRO A 359 -9.11 13.00 1.85
CA PRO A 359 -9.14 11.78 1.05
C PRO A 359 -9.19 10.56 1.95
N VAL A 360 -9.90 9.53 1.47
CA VAL A 360 -9.99 8.24 2.14
C VAL A 360 -9.37 7.15 1.27
N SER A 361 -8.20 6.66 1.66
CA SER A 361 -7.61 5.45 1.07
C SER A 361 -8.26 4.21 1.67
N PHE A 362 -8.31 3.12 0.89
CA PHE A 362 -8.94 1.87 1.34
C PHE A 362 -8.04 0.65 1.09
N SER A 363 -7.92 -0.27 2.05
CA SER A 363 -7.06 -1.46 1.98
C SER A 363 -7.68 -2.75 2.51
N ALA A 364 -8.97 -2.74 2.81
CA ALA A 364 -9.63 -3.78 3.59
C ALA A 364 -10.40 -4.77 2.69
N GLY A 365 -9.87 -5.99 2.55
CA GLY A 365 -10.56 -7.08 1.85
C GLY A 365 -10.88 -6.80 0.37
N ILE A 366 -10.06 -5.98 -0.29
CA ILE A 366 -10.25 -5.66 -1.71
C ILE A 366 -9.91 -6.86 -2.58
N GLU A 367 -10.82 -7.17 -3.49
CA GLU A 367 -10.71 -8.22 -4.49
C GLU A 367 -11.44 -7.81 -5.78
N ARG A 368 -11.48 -8.67 -6.79
CA ARG A 368 -12.04 -8.34 -8.11
C ARG A 368 -13.51 -7.91 -8.04
N GLY A 369 -14.33 -8.55 -7.22
CA GLY A 369 -15.76 -8.33 -7.04
C GLY A 369 -16.14 -7.08 -6.23
N ASN A 370 -15.20 -6.35 -5.63
CA ASN A 370 -15.51 -5.11 -4.89
C ASN A 370 -14.58 -3.91 -5.19
N ALA A 371 -13.49 -4.11 -5.95
CA ALA A 371 -12.54 -3.03 -6.24
C ALA A 371 -13.15 -1.86 -7.01
N ALA A 372 -14.04 -2.13 -7.96
CA ALA A 372 -14.68 -1.09 -8.77
C ALA A 372 -15.63 -0.24 -7.93
N GLU A 373 -16.42 -0.88 -7.07
CA GLU A 373 -17.32 -0.23 -6.12
C GLU A 373 -16.55 0.66 -5.14
N ALA A 374 -15.42 0.19 -4.62
CA ALA A 374 -14.57 1.01 -3.74
C ALA A 374 -14.06 2.28 -4.45
N VAL A 375 -13.61 2.16 -5.70
CA VAL A 375 -13.16 3.31 -6.51
C VAL A 375 -14.31 4.26 -6.82
N ALA A 376 -15.50 3.72 -7.15
CA ALA A 376 -16.70 4.49 -7.46
C ALA A 376 -17.20 5.31 -6.25
N LEU A 377 -16.98 4.83 -5.02
CA LEU A 377 -17.26 5.57 -3.78
C LEU A 377 -16.31 6.77 -3.55
N GLY A 378 -15.34 7.00 -4.43
CA GLY A 378 -14.34 8.05 -4.26
C GLY A 378 -13.15 7.64 -3.37
N LEU A 379 -13.04 6.36 -3.01
CA LEU A 379 -11.90 5.87 -2.22
C LEU A 379 -10.65 5.84 -3.11
N GLY A 380 -9.54 6.33 -2.59
CA GLY A 380 -8.33 6.53 -3.38
C GLY A 380 -7.11 6.91 -2.54
N PRO A 381 -5.96 6.24 -2.70
CA PRO A 381 -5.76 5.01 -3.48
C PRO A 381 -6.47 3.80 -2.85
N VAL A 382 -6.92 2.86 -3.67
CA VAL A 382 -7.41 1.54 -3.23
C VAL A 382 -6.28 0.54 -3.34
N THR A 383 -5.90 -0.08 -2.23
CA THR A 383 -4.71 -0.93 -2.13
C THR A 383 -5.03 -2.36 -1.71
N VAL A 384 -4.24 -3.33 -2.19
CA VAL A 384 -4.55 -4.77 -2.08
C VAL A 384 -3.38 -5.52 -1.45
N CYS A 385 -3.65 -6.45 -0.54
CA CYS A 385 -2.63 -7.32 0.06
C CYS A 385 -3.02 -8.80 0.03
N SER A 386 -4.03 -9.20 0.82
CA SER A 386 -4.38 -10.61 1.01
C SER A 386 -4.79 -11.30 -0.29
N ASP A 387 -5.51 -10.61 -1.17
CA ASP A 387 -5.92 -11.17 -2.46
C ASP A 387 -4.74 -11.44 -3.40
N LEU A 388 -3.67 -10.64 -3.32
CA LEU A 388 -2.44 -10.85 -4.12
C LEU A 388 -1.58 -12.01 -3.62
N LEU A 389 -1.83 -12.53 -2.41
CA LEU A 389 -1.17 -13.74 -1.88
C LEU A 389 -1.87 -15.03 -2.36
N LYS A 390 -3.03 -14.93 -2.99
CA LYS A 390 -3.81 -16.06 -3.52
C LYS A 390 -3.35 -16.45 -4.93
N PRO A 391 -3.75 -17.64 -5.44
CA PRO A 391 -3.45 -18.05 -6.80
C PRO A 391 -3.77 -16.96 -7.85
N GLY A 392 -2.83 -16.77 -8.77
CA GLY A 392 -2.84 -15.68 -9.75
C GLY A 392 -1.97 -14.48 -9.36
N GLY A 393 -1.65 -14.30 -8.07
CA GLY A 393 -0.69 -13.31 -7.59
C GLY A 393 -0.98 -11.90 -8.08
N TYR A 394 0.07 -11.20 -8.50
CA TYR A 394 -0.02 -9.84 -9.08
C TYR A 394 -0.96 -9.74 -10.28
N GLY A 395 -1.08 -10.81 -11.08
CA GLY A 395 -1.96 -10.83 -12.26
C GLY A 395 -3.45 -10.60 -11.93
N ARG A 396 -3.85 -10.71 -10.66
CA ARG A 396 -5.20 -10.38 -10.19
C ARG A 396 -5.52 -8.90 -10.33
N LEU A 397 -4.54 -8.00 -10.18
CA LEU A 397 -4.70 -6.54 -10.37
C LEU A 397 -5.21 -6.21 -11.78
N SER A 398 -4.66 -6.85 -12.81
CA SER A 398 -5.11 -6.64 -14.20
C SER A 398 -6.59 -6.99 -14.40
N GLY A 399 -7.08 -8.00 -13.67
CA GLY A 399 -8.49 -8.40 -13.68
C GLY A 399 -9.41 -7.42 -12.95
N MET A 400 -8.92 -6.78 -11.88
CA MET A 400 -9.61 -5.70 -11.18
C MET A 400 -9.74 -4.47 -12.08
N LEU A 401 -8.64 -4.04 -12.71
CA LEU A 401 -8.61 -2.87 -13.59
C LEU A 401 -9.47 -3.06 -14.84
N ARG A 402 -9.49 -4.28 -15.41
CA ARG A 402 -10.38 -4.59 -16.53
C ARG A 402 -11.84 -4.46 -16.14
N ARG A 403 -12.23 -5.04 -14.99
CA ARG A 403 -13.59 -4.93 -14.48
C ARG A 403 -13.98 -3.47 -14.24
N LEU A 404 -13.09 -2.68 -13.61
CA LEU A 404 -13.28 -1.24 -13.41
C LEU A 404 -13.56 -0.54 -14.75
N GLY A 405 -12.72 -0.73 -15.76
CA GLY A 405 -12.94 -0.14 -17.08
C GLY A 405 -14.22 -0.62 -17.78
N ASP A 406 -14.58 -1.90 -17.64
CA ASP A 406 -15.83 -2.45 -18.21
C ASP A 406 -17.07 -1.82 -17.58
N GLU A 407 -17.06 -1.61 -16.25
CA GLU A 407 -18.13 -0.94 -15.53
C GLU A 407 -18.24 0.55 -15.84
N MET A 408 -17.11 1.26 -16.07
CA MET A 408 -17.11 2.64 -16.60
C MET A 408 -17.83 2.74 -17.93
N ARG A 409 -17.48 1.85 -18.87
CA ARG A 409 -18.12 1.85 -20.20
C ARG A 409 -19.60 1.54 -20.10
N ALA A 410 -19.98 0.59 -19.23
CA ALA A 410 -21.39 0.26 -19.00
C ALA A 410 -22.17 1.44 -18.41
N ALA A 411 -21.53 2.26 -17.56
CA ALA A 411 -22.09 3.49 -17.01
C ALA A 411 -22.05 4.68 -17.99
N GLY A 412 -21.39 4.55 -19.15
CA GLY A 412 -21.19 5.65 -20.10
C GLY A 412 -20.18 6.71 -19.64
N CYS A 413 -19.33 6.38 -18.66
CA CYS A 413 -18.32 7.28 -18.10
C CYS A 413 -16.98 7.08 -18.82
N ALA A 414 -16.36 8.18 -19.26
CA ALA A 414 -15.05 8.15 -19.93
C ALA A 414 -13.87 8.27 -18.95
N ASP A 415 -14.10 8.79 -17.73
CA ASP A 415 -13.06 9.00 -16.71
C ASP A 415 -13.62 8.83 -15.29
N LEU A 416 -12.72 8.69 -14.30
CA LEU A 416 -13.10 8.47 -12.90
C LEU A 416 -13.82 9.66 -12.28
N ALA A 417 -13.58 10.89 -12.74
CA ALA A 417 -14.26 12.07 -12.22
C ALA A 417 -15.74 12.06 -12.60
N ALA A 418 -16.05 11.73 -13.86
CA ALA A 418 -17.41 11.56 -14.35
C ALA A 418 -18.13 10.37 -13.69
N TRP A 419 -17.41 9.31 -13.31
CA TRP A 419 -18.02 8.18 -12.60
C TRP A 419 -18.33 8.49 -11.13
N ARG A 420 -17.50 9.30 -10.47
CA ARG A 420 -17.68 9.66 -9.05
C ARG A 420 -18.64 10.84 -8.83
N ALA A 421 -19.02 11.53 -9.90
CA ALA A 421 -19.99 12.63 -9.88
C ALA A 421 -21.42 12.12 -9.68
#